data_AF-A0A849FQZ2-F1
#
_entry.id   AF-A0A849FQZ2-F1
#
_cell.length_a   1.000
_cell.length_b   1.000
_cell.length_c   1.000
_cell.angle_alpha   90.00
_cell.angle_beta   90.00
_cell.angle_gamma   90.00
#
_symmetry.space_group_name_H-M   'P 1'
#
loop_
_entity.id
_entity.type
_entity.pdbx_description
1 polymer ?
#
loop_
_entity_poly.entity_id
_entity_poly.type
_entity_poly.pdbx_seq_one_letter_code
_entity_poly.pdbx_strand_id
1 'polypeptide(L)'
;MKSLKISLWIFLPLLFLSGAKGDQDFYMANFVAEKNELEATEPFEQLLGGEVYFENTLHTNKEGIPFATLSLKFVDDGLSEEHMMEFLITRKNQSSPIKKGKYGVEEDIDGFINDFDGVFGFANVKSLGEKPFFAKKGEVVITEITNLRLIGYLDVTLKCTNGTKILIKRGFNAAKKNG
;
A
#
# COMPACT_ATOMS: atom_id res chain seq x y z
N MET A 1 35.17 -4.99 71.62
CA MET A 1 35.99 -3.96 70.94
C MET A 1 35.60 -3.94 69.47
N LYS A 2 34.79 -2.96 69.07
CA LYS A 2 35.15 -1.75 68.31
C LYS A 2 35.19 -1.99 66.78
N SER A 3 34.02 -1.75 66.20
CA SER A 3 33.72 -1.10 64.91
C SER A 3 34.83 -0.94 63.85
N LEU A 4 34.49 -1.30 62.61
CA LEU A 4 34.47 -0.28 61.55
C LEU A 4 33.31 -0.54 60.58
N LYS A 5 32.37 0.40 60.57
CA LYS A 5 31.30 0.55 59.57
C LYS A 5 31.88 1.33 58.40
N ILE A 6 31.77 0.83 57.17
CA ILE A 6 31.69 1.69 55.98
C ILE A 6 30.71 1.06 55.01
N SER A 7 29.48 1.58 55.05
CA SER A 7 28.47 1.45 54.01
C SER A 7 28.89 2.31 52.82
N LEU A 8 29.10 1.70 51.65
CA LEU A 8 29.34 2.45 50.43
C LEU A 8 28.05 2.49 49.60
N TRP A 9 27.30 3.56 49.79
CA TRP A 9 26.25 4.01 48.88
C TRP A 9 26.94 4.63 47.66
N ILE A 10 26.78 4.03 46.48
CA ILE A 10 27.01 4.72 45.21
C ILE A 10 25.72 4.67 44.42
N PHE A 11 25.12 5.86 44.34
CA PHE A 11 24.02 6.21 43.45
C PHE A 11 24.36 5.78 42.02
N LEU A 12 23.53 4.89 41.47
CA LEU A 12 23.54 4.63 40.03
C LEU A 12 22.98 5.88 39.33
N PRO A 13 23.71 6.57 38.44
CA PRO A 13 23.10 7.60 37.62
C PRO A 13 22.11 6.91 36.68
N LEU A 14 20.83 7.22 36.87
CA LEU A 14 19.78 7.03 35.87
C LEU A 14 20.15 7.85 34.64
N LEU A 15 20.90 7.24 33.73
CA LEU A 15 21.05 7.75 32.37
C LEU A 15 19.72 7.48 31.65
N PHE A 16 18.81 8.44 31.76
CA PHE A 16 17.76 8.65 30.78
C PHE A 16 18.41 9.03 29.45
N LEU A 17 18.78 8.03 28.65
CA LEU A 17 18.97 8.22 27.22
C LEU A 17 17.58 8.34 26.58
N SER A 18 17.06 9.57 26.65
CA SER A 18 16.07 10.08 25.72
C SER A 18 16.72 10.19 24.35
N GLY A 19 16.04 9.66 23.32
CA GLY A 19 16.39 9.93 21.92
C GLY A 19 16.85 8.71 21.14
N ALA A 20 15.96 7.72 20.95
CA ALA A 20 15.93 6.99 19.69
C ALA A 20 14.77 7.57 18.87
N LYS A 21 15.06 8.57 18.02
CA LYS A 21 14.34 8.66 16.75
C LYS A 21 14.65 7.35 16.06
N GLY A 22 13.68 6.44 16.04
CA GLY A 22 13.78 5.26 15.20
C GLY A 22 13.77 5.74 13.77
N ASP A 23 14.95 5.90 13.19
CA ASP A 23 15.10 5.72 11.75
C ASP A 23 14.53 4.34 11.45
N GLN A 24 13.40 4.33 10.74
CA GLN A 24 12.94 3.11 10.09
C GLN A 24 13.86 2.90 8.90
N ASP A 25 15.01 2.27 9.16
CA ASP A 25 15.77 1.61 8.12
C ASP A 25 14.86 0.52 7.53
N PHE A 26 14.21 0.86 6.42
CA PHE A 26 13.52 -0.12 5.59
C PHE A 26 14.58 -1.06 5.04
N TYR A 27 14.53 -2.32 5.49
CA TYR A 27 15.34 -3.41 4.97
C TYR A 27 15.10 -3.54 3.46
N MET A 28 16.09 -3.15 2.65
CA MET A 28 16.14 -3.48 1.22
C MET A 28 16.89 -4.79 1.04
N ALA A 29 16.15 -5.83 0.65
CA ALA A 29 16.73 -7.12 0.28
C ALA A 29 17.36 -7.03 -1.11
N ASN A 30 18.66 -7.29 -1.21
CA ASN A 30 19.38 -7.46 -2.48
C ASN A 30 18.79 -8.64 -3.27
N PHE A 31 18.28 -8.45 -4.49
CA PHE A 31 18.00 -9.60 -5.37
C PHE A 31 18.23 -9.30 -6.86
N VAL A 32 18.60 -10.36 -7.57
CA VAL A 32 19.25 -10.39 -8.89
C VAL A 32 18.21 -10.51 -10.01
N ALA A 33 18.33 -9.66 -11.03
CA ALA A 33 17.36 -9.45 -12.10
C ALA A 33 17.57 -10.33 -13.36
N GLU A 34 16.46 -10.64 -14.05
CA GLU A 34 16.42 -11.11 -15.45
C GLU A 34 15.99 -10.00 -16.42
N LYS A 35 16.45 -10.12 -17.67
CA LYS A 35 16.73 -9.03 -18.63
C LYS A 35 15.54 -8.24 -19.24
N ASN A 36 14.30 -8.42 -18.78
CA ASN A 36 13.11 -7.76 -19.35
C ASN A 36 12.13 -7.20 -18.29
N GLU A 37 12.52 -7.19 -17.03
CA GLU A 37 11.74 -6.60 -15.96
C GLU A 37 12.30 -5.22 -15.66
N LEU A 38 11.54 -4.17 -15.99
CA LEU A 38 11.72 -2.92 -15.29
C LEU A 38 11.12 -3.17 -13.90
N GLU A 39 11.94 -3.74 -13.01
CA GLU A 39 11.73 -3.45 -11.58
C GLU A 39 11.59 -1.93 -11.50
N ALA A 40 10.60 -1.44 -10.75
CA ALA A 40 10.33 -0.02 -10.60
C ALA A 40 11.63 0.70 -10.23
N THR A 41 12.43 1.08 -11.23
CA THR A 41 13.66 1.83 -11.06
C THR A 41 13.23 3.05 -10.28
N GLU A 42 13.97 3.39 -9.22
CA GLU A 42 13.74 4.54 -8.32
C GLU A 42 12.89 5.71 -8.88
N PRO A 43 13.00 6.12 -10.16
CA PRO A 43 11.99 6.94 -10.84
C PRO A 43 10.50 6.60 -10.57
N PHE A 44 10.03 5.35 -10.63
CA PHE A 44 8.60 5.03 -10.44
C PHE A 44 8.14 5.20 -8.99
N GLU A 45 9.01 4.93 -8.02
CA GLU A 45 8.70 5.16 -6.61
C GLU A 45 8.63 6.65 -6.27
N GLN A 46 9.52 7.46 -6.86
CA GLN A 46 9.48 8.91 -6.74
C GLN A 46 8.23 9.51 -7.41
N LEU A 47 7.79 8.95 -8.55
CA LEU A 47 6.60 9.41 -9.29
C LEU A 47 5.28 9.11 -8.58
N LEU A 48 5.28 8.22 -7.58
CA LEU A 48 4.11 7.87 -6.76
C LEU A 48 4.40 8.09 -5.27
N GLY A 49 5.29 9.04 -4.97
CA GLY A 49 5.69 9.41 -3.62
C GLY A 49 4.67 10.29 -2.87
N GLY A 50 3.64 10.77 -3.58
CA GLY A 50 2.67 11.70 -3.02
C GLY A 50 1.58 11.07 -2.15
N GLU A 51 0.56 11.88 -1.86
CA GLU A 51 -0.52 11.49 -0.97
C GLU A 51 -1.27 10.22 -1.43
N VAL A 52 -1.58 9.37 -0.45
CA VAL A 52 -2.35 8.14 -0.66
C VAL A 52 -3.70 8.29 0.03
N TYR A 53 -4.78 8.07 -0.73
CA TYR A 53 -6.14 8.16 -0.21
C TYR A 53 -6.87 6.84 -0.32
N PHE A 54 -7.83 6.64 0.58
CA PHE A 54 -8.77 5.53 0.45
C PHE A 54 -10.22 5.95 0.60
N GLU A 55 -11.09 5.17 -0.03
CA GLU A 55 -12.54 5.21 0.11
C GLU A 55 -13.03 3.77 0.29
N ASN A 56 -13.86 3.50 1.30
CA ASN A 56 -14.39 2.17 1.61
C ASN A 56 -15.90 2.26 1.76
N THR A 57 -16.62 1.69 0.80
CA THR A 57 -18.04 1.94 0.57
C THR A 57 -18.80 0.64 0.39
N LEU A 58 -20.06 0.69 0.80
CA LEU A 58 -21.04 -0.36 0.53
C LEU A 58 -21.93 0.09 -0.61
N HIS A 59 -22.15 -0.80 -1.55
CA HIS A 59 -22.98 -0.58 -2.72
C HIS A 59 -23.98 -1.72 -2.87
N THR A 60 -24.97 -1.49 -3.73
CA THR A 60 -25.93 -2.49 -4.16
C THR A 60 -25.94 -2.48 -5.68
N ASN A 61 -25.76 -3.64 -6.31
CA ASN A 61 -25.79 -3.74 -7.76
C ASN A 61 -27.25 -3.65 -8.28
N LYS A 62 -27.42 -3.69 -9.61
CA LYS A 62 -28.76 -3.60 -10.25
C LYS A 62 -29.71 -4.73 -9.87
N GLU A 63 -29.18 -5.85 -9.40
CA GLU A 63 -29.94 -7.05 -8.99
C GLU A 63 -30.30 -7.02 -7.49
N GLY A 64 -29.95 -5.96 -6.77
CA GLY A 64 -30.19 -5.86 -5.33
C GLY A 64 -29.13 -6.56 -4.47
N ILE A 65 -28.04 -7.05 -5.08
CA ILE A 65 -26.97 -7.77 -4.37
C ILE A 65 -26.00 -6.75 -3.76
N PRO A 66 -25.75 -6.83 -2.43
CA PRO A 66 -24.82 -5.93 -1.79
C PRO A 66 -23.36 -6.33 -2.09
N PHE A 67 -22.50 -5.34 -2.31
CA PHE A 67 -21.07 -5.53 -2.50
C PHE A 67 -20.29 -4.41 -1.80
N ALA A 68 -19.07 -4.74 -1.37
CA ALA A 68 -18.17 -3.80 -0.74
C ALA A 68 -17.06 -3.43 -1.71
N THR A 69 -16.66 -2.15 -1.71
CA THR A 69 -15.52 -1.66 -2.49
C THR A 69 -14.56 -0.89 -1.62
N LEU A 70 -13.27 -1.04 -1.90
CA LEU A 70 -12.22 -0.21 -1.34
C LEU A 70 -11.34 0.31 -2.47
N SER A 71 -11.36 1.62 -2.70
CA SER A 71 -10.42 2.29 -3.60
C SER A 71 -9.22 2.75 -2.78
N LEU A 72 -8.02 2.47 -3.30
CA LEU A 72 -6.73 2.93 -2.79
C LEU A 72 -6.02 3.68 -3.91
N LYS A 73 -5.92 5.00 -3.78
CA LYS A 73 -5.43 5.90 -4.82
C LYS A 73 -4.11 6.56 -4.39
N PHE A 74 -3.11 6.48 -5.25
CA PHE A 74 -1.82 7.14 -5.14
C PHE A 74 -1.78 8.26 -6.17
N VAL A 75 -1.56 9.49 -5.71
CA VAL A 75 -1.52 10.68 -6.56
C VAL A 75 -0.20 11.39 -6.30
N ASP A 76 0.41 11.91 -7.36
CA ASP A 76 1.57 12.80 -7.23
C ASP A 76 1.19 14.12 -6.53
N ASP A 77 2.10 14.66 -5.72
CA ASP A 77 1.92 15.90 -4.96
C ASP A 77 1.80 17.14 -5.86
N GLY A 78 2.08 16.98 -7.16
CA GLY A 78 2.03 17.99 -8.20
C GLY A 78 0.69 18.12 -8.95
N LEU A 79 -0.47 17.98 -8.30
CA LEU A 79 -1.85 18.35 -8.76
C LEU A 79 -2.27 17.92 -10.18
N SER A 80 -1.49 17.11 -10.86
CA SER A 80 -1.71 16.71 -12.24
C SER A 80 -1.92 15.21 -12.25
N GLU A 81 -3.01 14.74 -12.89
CA GLU A 81 -3.30 13.31 -13.05
C GLU A 81 -2.31 12.60 -14.00
N GLU A 82 -1.11 13.18 -14.18
CA GLU A 82 -0.05 12.67 -15.04
C GLU A 82 0.56 11.39 -14.51
N HIS A 83 0.60 11.28 -13.19
CA HIS A 83 1.10 10.12 -12.46
C HIS A 83 0.06 9.72 -11.42
N MET A 84 -0.64 8.63 -11.70
CA MET A 84 -1.69 8.12 -10.84
C MET A 84 -1.68 6.60 -10.85
N MET A 85 -1.89 6.02 -9.67
CA MET A 85 -2.11 4.59 -9.52
C MET A 85 -3.31 4.36 -8.62
N GLU A 86 -4.16 3.41 -8.98
CA GLU A 86 -5.32 3.05 -8.17
C GLU A 86 -5.47 1.54 -8.11
N PHE A 87 -5.79 1.05 -6.91
CA PHE A 87 -6.24 -0.31 -6.68
C PHE A 87 -7.68 -0.28 -6.16
N LEU A 88 -8.54 -1.06 -6.80
CA LEU A 88 -9.91 -1.27 -6.39
C LEU A 88 -10.07 -2.71 -5.89
N ILE A 89 -10.37 -2.85 -4.60
CA ILE A 89 -10.75 -4.13 -3.99
C ILE A 89 -12.27 -4.22 -4.03
N THR A 90 -12.80 -5.32 -4.54
CA THR A 90 -14.24 -5.58 -4.58
C THR A 90 -14.54 -6.93 -3.92
N ARG A 91 -15.67 -7.00 -3.20
CA ARG A 91 -16.15 -8.24 -2.60
C ARG A 91 -17.65 -8.34 -2.76
N LYS A 92 -18.12 -9.38 -3.44
CA LYS A 92 -19.55 -9.62 -3.67
C LYS A 92 -20.21 -10.18 -2.41
N ASN A 93 -21.53 -10.03 -2.33
CA ASN A 93 -22.37 -10.55 -1.25
C ASN A 93 -21.88 -10.10 0.15
N GLN A 94 -21.38 -8.87 0.26
CA GLN A 94 -20.88 -8.32 1.52
C GLN A 94 -21.87 -7.30 2.08
N SER A 95 -22.26 -7.50 3.33
CA SER A 95 -23.07 -6.55 4.11
C SER A 95 -22.23 -5.63 4.99
N SER A 96 -20.89 -5.76 4.95
CA SER A 96 -19.97 -4.92 5.69
C SER A 96 -18.84 -4.39 4.81
N PRO A 97 -18.29 -3.19 5.08
CA PRO A 97 -17.16 -2.66 4.33
C PRO A 97 -15.96 -3.61 4.33
N ILE A 98 -15.04 -3.40 3.37
CA ILE A 98 -13.80 -4.18 3.30
C ILE A 98 -13.02 -4.03 4.62
N LYS A 99 -12.42 -5.13 5.09
CA LYS A 99 -11.72 -5.20 6.39
C LYS A 99 -10.22 -5.44 6.19
N LYS A 100 -9.48 -5.56 7.29
CA LYS A 100 -8.11 -6.10 7.27
C LYS A 100 -8.08 -7.48 6.61
N GLY A 101 -7.04 -7.77 5.84
CA GLY A 101 -6.93 -9.03 5.11
C GLY A 101 -5.97 -8.95 3.92
N LYS A 102 -5.86 -10.08 3.21
CA LYS A 102 -5.12 -10.20 1.95
C LYS A 102 -6.11 -10.32 0.80
N TYR A 103 -5.86 -9.56 -0.25
CA TYR A 103 -6.74 -9.48 -1.41
C TYR A 103 -5.91 -9.70 -2.66
N GLY A 104 -6.17 -10.80 -3.38
CA GLY A 104 -5.44 -11.16 -4.58
C GLY A 104 -5.90 -10.35 -5.81
N VAL A 105 -4.96 -10.07 -6.71
CA VAL A 105 -5.28 -9.54 -8.04
C VAL A 105 -6.10 -10.56 -8.80
N GLU A 106 -7.24 -10.12 -9.33
CA GLU A 106 -8.08 -10.94 -10.18
C GLU A 106 -7.52 -10.89 -11.61
N GLU A 107 -7.13 -12.05 -12.14
CA GLU A 107 -6.47 -12.13 -13.46
C GLU A 107 -7.48 -11.93 -14.61
N ASP A 108 -8.70 -12.40 -14.41
CA ASP A 108 -9.76 -12.48 -15.42
C ASP A 108 -11.01 -11.71 -14.97
N ILE A 109 -10.94 -10.38 -15.07
CA ILE A 109 -12.11 -9.51 -14.84
C ILE A 109 -13.02 -9.58 -16.08
N ASP A 110 -13.83 -10.62 -16.13
CA ASP A 110 -14.90 -10.80 -17.12
C ASP A 110 -16.13 -9.96 -16.73
N GLY A 111 -16.07 -8.65 -16.94
CA GLY A 111 -17.23 -7.77 -16.70
C GLY A 111 -16.91 -6.31 -16.40
N PHE A 112 -17.90 -5.62 -15.81
CA PHE A 112 -17.72 -4.26 -15.32
C PHE A 112 -16.83 -4.26 -14.08
N ILE A 113 -16.01 -3.21 -13.91
CA ILE A 113 -15.11 -2.97 -12.76
C ILE A 113 -15.85 -3.07 -11.40
N ASN A 114 -17.18 -3.01 -11.37
CA ASN A 114 -17.95 -3.06 -10.13
C ASN A 114 -18.53 -4.45 -9.83
N ASP A 115 -18.26 -5.45 -10.66
CA ASP A 115 -18.85 -6.80 -10.55
C ASP A 115 -17.79 -7.91 -10.66
N PHE A 116 -16.65 -7.72 -9.99
CA PHE A 116 -15.68 -8.79 -9.74
C PHE A 116 -15.55 -9.06 -8.23
N ASP A 117 -14.76 -10.06 -7.86
CA ASP A 117 -14.37 -10.31 -6.46
C ASP A 117 -12.84 -10.46 -6.44
N GLY A 118 -12.13 -9.53 -5.84
CA GLY A 118 -10.67 -9.50 -5.86
C GLY A 118 -10.10 -8.09 -5.92
N VAL A 119 -8.93 -7.95 -6.53
CA VAL A 119 -8.27 -6.66 -6.77
C VAL A 119 -8.12 -6.39 -8.25
N PHE A 120 -8.58 -5.22 -8.68
CA PHE A 120 -8.20 -4.59 -9.93
C PHE A 120 -7.22 -3.46 -9.64
N GLY A 121 -6.25 -3.24 -10.50
CA GLY A 121 -5.34 -2.12 -10.35
C GLY A 121 -4.86 -1.57 -11.68
N PHE A 122 -4.60 -0.27 -11.73
CA PHE A 122 -3.99 0.36 -12.89
C PHE A 122 -3.04 1.48 -12.47
N ALA A 123 -2.09 1.80 -13.34
CA ALA A 123 -1.22 2.95 -13.21
C ALA A 123 -1.06 3.68 -14.54
N ASN A 124 -1.29 4.98 -14.51
CA ASN A 124 -0.96 5.91 -15.58
C ASN A 124 0.33 6.61 -15.19
N VAL A 125 1.38 6.40 -15.98
CA VAL A 125 2.69 7.04 -15.76
C VAL A 125 3.16 7.59 -17.09
N LYS A 126 2.89 8.88 -17.35
CA LYS A 126 3.19 9.51 -18.64
C LYS A 126 4.65 9.35 -19.08
N SER A 127 5.60 9.35 -18.15
CA SER A 127 7.04 9.18 -18.42
C SER A 127 7.40 7.79 -18.97
N LEU A 128 6.54 6.78 -18.78
CA LEU A 128 6.70 5.42 -19.29
C LEU A 128 5.86 5.17 -20.56
N GLY A 129 5.19 6.20 -21.08
CA GLY A 129 4.35 6.18 -22.27
C GLY A 129 2.89 6.54 -22.00
N GLU A 130 2.09 6.57 -23.06
CA GLU A 130 0.68 6.99 -22.99
C GLU A 130 -0.27 5.88 -22.52
N LYS A 131 0.20 4.62 -22.50
CA LYS A 131 -0.67 3.48 -22.22
C LYS A 131 -0.63 3.10 -20.74
N PRO A 132 -1.79 2.82 -20.12
CA PRO A 132 -1.85 2.35 -18.75
C PRO A 132 -1.15 1.00 -18.56
N PHE A 133 -0.62 0.82 -17.36
CA PHE A 133 -0.25 -0.47 -16.81
C PHE A 133 -1.44 -1.02 -16.03
N PHE A 134 -1.70 -2.32 -16.13
CA PHE A 134 -2.76 -3.00 -15.37
C PHE A 134 -2.16 -4.07 -14.46
N ALA A 135 -2.74 -4.24 -13.27
CA ALA A 135 -2.37 -5.33 -12.38
C ALA A 135 -2.63 -6.68 -13.05
N LYS A 136 -1.65 -7.58 -12.95
CA LYS A 136 -1.73 -8.92 -13.53
C LYS A 136 -1.55 -10.05 -12.55
N LYS A 137 -0.87 -9.81 -11.43
CA LYS A 137 -0.71 -10.78 -10.34
C LYS A 137 -0.26 -10.09 -9.08
N GLY A 138 -0.47 -10.75 -7.94
CA GLY A 138 -0.01 -10.28 -6.64
C GLY A 138 -1.16 -10.06 -5.66
N GLU A 139 -0.88 -9.32 -4.59
CA GLU A 139 -1.85 -9.05 -3.53
C GLU A 139 -1.73 -7.62 -2.97
N VAL A 140 -2.87 -7.11 -2.50
CA VAL A 140 -2.96 -5.95 -1.62
C VAL A 140 -3.25 -6.47 -0.22
N VAL A 141 -2.43 -6.08 0.76
CA VAL A 141 -2.59 -6.52 2.14
C VAL A 141 -2.90 -5.34 3.03
N ILE A 142 -4.05 -5.38 3.69
CA ILE A 142 -4.51 -4.38 4.65
C ILE A 142 -4.19 -4.90 6.06
N THR A 143 -3.28 -4.23 6.76
CA THR A 143 -2.88 -4.58 8.12
C THR A 143 -3.68 -3.81 9.17
N GLU A 144 -4.08 -2.57 8.87
CA GLU A 144 -4.91 -1.72 9.72
C GLU A 144 -5.94 -0.95 8.88
N ILE A 145 -7.17 -0.86 9.37
CA ILE A 145 -8.20 -0.02 8.78
C ILE A 145 -9.05 0.61 9.87
N THR A 146 -9.22 1.93 9.79
CA THR A 146 -10.07 2.75 10.66
C THR A 146 -10.91 3.69 9.79
N ASN A 147 -11.73 4.53 10.42
CA ASN A 147 -12.53 5.53 9.71
C ASN A 147 -11.69 6.65 9.06
N LEU A 148 -10.42 6.81 9.41
CA LEU A 148 -9.56 7.91 8.94
C LEU A 148 -8.28 7.43 8.28
N ARG A 149 -7.89 6.17 8.50
CA ARG A 149 -6.58 5.65 8.14
C ARG A 149 -6.66 4.21 7.65
N LEU A 150 -5.84 3.90 6.64
CA LEU A 150 -5.65 2.56 6.09
C LEU A 150 -4.15 2.30 5.92
N ILE A 151 -3.64 1.23 6.53
CA ILE A 151 -2.23 0.84 6.47
C ILE A 151 -2.13 -0.55 5.87
N GLY A 152 -1.10 -0.75 5.07
CA GLY A 152 -0.87 -2.03 4.42
C GLY A 152 0.37 -2.04 3.56
N TYR A 153 0.45 -3.04 2.68
CA TYR A 153 1.50 -3.15 1.68
C TYR A 153 0.96 -3.72 0.38
N LEU A 154 1.66 -3.40 -0.71
CA LEU A 154 1.46 -3.93 -2.05
C LEU A 154 2.57 -4.92 -2.36
N ASP A 155 2.23 -6.06 -2.93
CA ASP A 155 3.15 -6.92 -3.69
C ASP A 155 2.45 -7.26 -5.00
N VAL A 156 2.63 -6.43 -6.03
CA VAL A 156 1.85 -6.48 -7.26
C VAL A 156 2.74 -6.32 -8.48
N THR A 157 2.48 -7.11 -9.53
CA THR A 157 3.06 -6.89 -10.85
C THR A 157 2.03 -6.22 -11.77
N LEU A 158 2.38 -5.05 -12.29
CA LEU A 158 1.63 -4.39 -13.35
C LEU A 158 2.24 -4.73 -14.72
N LYS A 159 1.42 -4.73 -15.77
CA LYS A 159 1.84 -4.99 -17.16
C LYS A 159 1.16 -4.01 -18.12
N CYS A 160 1.93 -3.44 -19.02
CA CYS A 160 1.43 -2.65 -20.15
C CYS A 160 1.24 -3.53 -21.39
N THR A 161 0.42 -3.06 -22.33
CA THR A 161 0.14 -3.76 -23.61
C THR A 161 1.38 -4.02 -24.47
N ASN A 162 2.44 -3.22 -24.31
CA ASN A 162 3.71 -3.40 -25.00
C ASN A 162 4.58 -4.52 -24.38
N GLY A 163 4.11 -5.18 -23.32
CA GLY A 163 4.82 -6.25 -22.64
C GLY A 163 5.68 -5.80 -21.46
N THR A 164 5.91 -4.50 -21.29
CA THR A 164 6.64 -3.95 -20.15
C THR A 164 5.92 -4.28 -18.85
N LYS A 165 6.70 -4.70 -17.86
CA LYS A 165 6.21 -5.02 -16.51
C LYS A 165 6.80 -4.05 -15.49
N ILE A 166 6.05 -3.80 -14.43
CA ILE A 166 6.49 -3.06 -13.24
C ILE A 166 6.19 -3.92 -12.03
N LEU A 167 7.19 -4.18 -11.20
CA LEU A 167 7.02 -4.82 -9.90
C LEU A 167 6.91 -3.74 -8.82
N ILE A 168 5.88 -3.84 -7.97
CA ILE A 168 5.64 -2.92 -6.87
C ILE A 168 5.63 -3.71 -5.57
N LYS A 169 6.60 -3.43 -4.71
CA LYS A 169 6.72 -4.01 -3.36
C LYS A 169 6.93 -2.91 -2.33
N ARG A 170 5.84 -2.33 -1.82
CA ARG A 170 5.93 -1.18 -0.89
C ARG A 170 4.82 -1.16 0.16
N GLY A 171 5.13 -0.58 1.31
CA GLY A 171 4.12 -0.17 2.28
C GLY A 171 3.33 1.05 1.81
N PHE A 172 2.12 1.20 2.33
CA PHE A 172 1.33 2.43 2.19
C PHE A 172 0.70 2.83 3.52
N ASN A 173 0.47 4.13 3.65
CA ASN A 173 -0.29 4.74 4.73
C ASN A 173 -1.25 5.75 4.11
N ALA A 174 -2.51 5.37 3.98
CA ALA A 174 -3.52 6.14 3.28
C ALA A 174 -4.44 6.86 4.26
N ALA A 175 -4.76 8.12 3.95
CA ALA A 175 -5.77 8.90 4.64
C ALA A 175 -7.14 8.71 3.97
N LYS A 176 -8.22 8.85 4.73
CA LYS A 176 -9.55 8.88 4.12
C LYS A 176 -9.64 10.08 3.18
N LYS A 177 -10.17 9.89 1.97
CA LYS A 177 -10.42 10.99 1.04
C LYS A 177 -11.39 11.99 1.70
N ASN A 178 -10.96 13.24 1.86
CA ASN A 178 -11.85 14.33 2.26
C ASN A 178 -12.75 14.66 1.07
N GLY A 179 -14.07 14.55 1.26
CA GLY A 179 -15.07 14.90 0.26
C GLY A 179 -15.18 16.40 0.04
#